data_AF-A0A452U1S7-F1
#
_entry.id   AF-A0A452U1S7-F1
#
_cell.length_a   1.000
_cell.length_b   1.000
_cell.length_c   1.000
_cell.angle_alpha   90.00
_cell.angle_beta   90.00
_cell.angle_gamma   90.00
#
_symmetry.space_group_name_H-M   'P 1'
#
loop_
_entity.id
_entity.type
_entity.pdbx_description
1 polymer ?
#
loop_
_entity_poly.entity_id
_entity_poly.type
_entity_poly.pdbx_seq_one_letter_code
_entity_poly.pdbx_strand_id
1 'polypeptide(L)' 'MAGASVKVAVRVRPFNSREMSRDSKCIIQMSGSTTTIVNPKQPKETPKSFSFDYSYWSHTSGHAASWGSEL' A
#
# COMPACT_ATOMS: atom_id res chain seq x y z
N MET A 1 -18.92 7.45 12.34
CA MET A 1 -18.66 8.37 11.21
C MET A 1 -19.85 8.32 10.27
N ALA A 2 -20.48 9.47 10.01
CA ALA A 2 -21.60 9.57 9.08
C ALA A 2 -21.17 9.06 7.69
N GLY A 3 -21.94 8.14 7.11
CA GLY A 3 -21.57 7.45 5.88
C GLY A 3 -21.56 8.40 4.69
N ALA A 4 -20.37 8.68 4.15
CA ALA A 4 -20.24 9.30 2.84
C ALA A 4 -20.91 8.41 1.78
N SER A 5 -21.56 9.02 0.78
CA SER A 5 -22.27 8.30 -0.30
C SER A 5 -21.33 7.49 -1.21
N VAL A 6 -20.04 7.82 -1.20
CA VAL A 6 -18.98 7.12 -1.93
C VAL A 6 -17.88 6.76 -0.95
N LYS A 7 -17.41 5.51 -1.04
CA LYS A 7 -16.21 5.05 -0.34
C LYS A 7 -15.16 4.63 -1.35
N VAL A 8 -13.90 4.94 -1.06
CA VAL A 8 -12.75 4.63 -1.91
C VAL A 8 -11.82 3.67 -1.19
N ALA A 9 -11.46 2.59 -1.86
CA ALA A 9 -10.52 1.60 -1.36
C ALA A 9 -9.37 1.40 -2.34
N VAL A 10 -8.17 1.19 -1.80
CA VAL A 10 -6.98 0.80 -2.56
C VAL A 10 -6.44 -0.52 -2.07
N ARG A 11 -5.87 -1.33 -2.98
CA ARG A 11 -5.26 -2.62 -2.64
C ARG A 11 -3.94 -2.79 -3.37
N VAL A 12 -2.89 -3.12 -2.63
CA VAL A 12 -1.60 -3.50 -3.22
C VAL A 12 -1.52 -5.02 -3.38
N ARG A 13 -1.27 -5.47 -4.61
CA ARG A 13 -1.14 -6.90 -4.94
C ARG A 13 0.32 -7.38 -4.78
N PRO A 14 0.57 -8.69 -4.68
CA PRO A 14 1.91 -9.25 -4.81
C PRO A 14 2.53 -8.95 -6.18
N PHE A 15 3.84 -9.11 -6.26
CA PHE A 15 4.54 -9.06 -7.55
C PHE A 15 4.06 -10.16 -8.50
N ASN A 16 4.00 -9.84 -9.79
CA ASN A 16 3.81 -10.80 -10.85
C ASN A 16 5.17 -11.36 -11.33
N SER A 17 5.13 -12.38 -12.19
CA SER A 17 6.34 -13.04 -12.69
C SER A 17 7.32 -12.09 -13.37
N ARG A 18 6.82 -11.07 -14.09
CA ARG A 18 7.69 -10.07 -14.75
C ARG A 18 8.40 -9.19 -13.73
N GLU A 19 7.69 -8.73 -12.71
CA GLU A 19 8.25 -7.88 -11.66
C GLU A 19 9.33 -8.62 -10.87
N MET A 20 9.07 -9.90 -10.54
CA MET A 20 10.06 -10.80 -9.92
C MET A 20 11.27 -11.02 -10.82
N SER A 21 11.07 -11.29 -12.11
CA SER A 21 12.17 -11.54 -13.07
C SER A 21 13.09 -10.34 -13.30
N ARG A 22 12.64 -9.13 -12.93
CA ARG A 22 13.40 -7.89 -13.09
C ARG A 22 13.88 -7.32 -11.76
N ASP A 23 13.81 -8.10 -10.68
CA ASP A 23 14.16 -7.66 -9.32
C ASP A 23 13.51 -6.31 -8.95
N SER A 24 12.24 -6.16 -9.33
CA SER A 24 11.50 -4.91 -9.14
C SER A 24 11.32 -4.64 -7.65
N LYS A 25 11.61 -3.41 -7.22
CA LYS A 25 11.46 -2.99 -5.82
C LYS A 25 10.03 -2.57 -5.53
N CYS A 26 9.56 -2.88 -4.33
CA CYS A 26 8.26 -2.41 -3.88
C CYS A 26 8.40 -0.95 -3.46
N ILE A 27 7.64 -0.08 -4.10
CA ILE A 27 7.65 1.37 -3.84
C ILE A 27 6.40 1.84 -3.10
N ILE A 28 5.53 0.91 -2.70
CA ILE A 28 4.29 1.19 -1.98
C ILE A 28 4.46 0.78 -0.52
N GLN A 29 4.03 1.64 0.38
CA GLN A 29 3.91 1.36 1.80
C GLN A 29 2.50 1.75 2.25
N MET A 30 1.97 1.08 3.26
CA MET A 30 0.66 1.41 3.83
C MET A 30 0.77 1.49 5.34
N SER A 31 0.08 2.47 5.93
CA SER A 31 -0.06 2.66 7.37
C SER A 31 -1.49 3.10 7.67
N GLY A 32 -2.27 2.21 8.29
CA GLY A 32 -3.71 2.40 8.49
C GLY A 32 -4.43 2.67 7.16
N SER A 33 -5.16 3.78 7.08
CA SER A 33 -5.85 4.24 5.87
C SER A 33 -4.95 4.97 4.86
N THR A 34 -3.68 5.20 5.19
CA THR A 34 -2.75 5.97 4.35
C THR A 34 -1.88 5.04 3.51
N THR A 35 -1.80 5.33 2.22
CA THR A 35 -0.90 4.69 1.25
C THR A 35 0.16 5.68 0.80
N THR A 36 1.41 5.24 0.84
CA THR A 36 2.58 6.04 0.52
C THR A 36 3.32 5.46 -0.68
N ILE A 37 3.72 6.31 -1.64
CA ILE A 37 4.46 5.92 -2.85
C ILE A 37 5.81 6.63 -2.92
N VAL A 38 6.87 5.86 -3.13
CA VAL A 38 8.25 6.32 -3.29
C VAL A 38 8.58 6.45 -4.78
N ASN A 39 9.23 7.55 -5.18
CA ASN A 39 9.75 7.67 -6.54
C ASN A 39 11.10 6.92 -6.65
N PRO A 40 11.21 5.84 -7.44
CA PRO A 40 12.47 5.10 -7.56
C PRO A 40 13.59 5.92 -8.21
N LYS A 41 13.26 6.98 -8.97
CA LYS A 41 14.25 7.88 -9.59
C LYS A 41 14.78 8.93 -8.60
N GLN A 42 14.04 9.22 -7.54
CA GLN A 42 14.37 10.25 -6.54
C GLN A 42 14.09 9.71 -5.13
N PRO A 43 14.88 8.73 -4.65
CA PRO A 43 14.60 8.03 -3.39
C PRO A 43 14.82 8.90 -2.14
N LYS A 44 15.46 10.07 -2.29
CA LYS A 44 15.69 11.04 -1.21
C LYS A 44 14.53 12.02 -1.05
N GLU A 45 13.62 12.08 -2.01
CA GLU A 45 12.42 12.92 -1.88
C GLU A 45 11.46 12.31 -0.89
N THR A 46 10.73 13.17 -0.18
CA THR A 46 9.65 12.74 0.70
C THR A 46 8.63 11.92 -0.10
N PRO A 47 8.32 10.68 0.33
CA PRO A 47 7.33 9.87 -0.33
C PRO A 47 5.96 10.56 -0.38
N LYS A 48 5.19 10.33 -1.45
CA LYS A 48 3.86 10.92 -1.60
C LYS A 48 2.84 10.09 -0.84
N SER A 49 2.05 10.73 0.03
CA SER A 49 1.05 10.07 0.87
C SER A 49 -0.37 10.38 0.40
N PHE A 50 -1.23 9.37 0.43
CA PHE A 50 -2.64 9.44 0.04
C PHE A 50 -3.49 8.72 1.09
N SER A 51 -4.58 9.34 1.54
CA SER A 51 -5.52 8.74 2.51
C SER A 51 -6.82 8.34 1.83
N PHE A 52 -7.32 7.15 2.16
CA PHE A 52 -8.55 6.56 1.61
C PHE A 52 -9.46 6.06 2.73
N ASP A 53 -10.68 5.65 2.41
CA ASP A 53 -11.53 4.98 3.41
C ASP A 53 -10.93 3.63 3.82
N TYR A 54 -10.34 2.91 2.85
CA TYR A 54 -9.68 1.62 3.07
C TYR A 54 -8.38 1.48 2.28
N SER A 55 -7.32 0.99 2.92
CA SER A 55 -6.04 0.67 2.29
C SER A 55 -5.65 -0.78 2.64
N TYR A 56 -5.71 -1.68 1.65
CA TYR A 56 -5.49 -3.11 1.83
C TYR A 56 -4.09 -3.54 1.39
N TRP A 57 -3.31 -4.07 2.34
CA TRP A 57 -2.02 -4.68 2.04
C TRP A 57 -2.17 -6.18 1.72
N SER A 58 -1.93 -6.58 0.48
CA SER A 58 -1.89 -8.01 0.08
C SER A 58 -0.56 -8.38 -0.60
N HIS A 59 0.49 -7.57 -0.45
CA HIS A 59 1.73 -7.74 -1.21
C HIS A 59 2.67 -8.83 -0.68
N THR A 60 2.55 -9.19 0.60
CA THR A 60 3.34 -10.25 1.25
C THR A 60 2.40 -11.26 1.91
N SER A 61 2.72 -12.56 1.80
CA SER A 61 2.00 -13.66 2.48
C SER A 61 2.71 -14.16 3.73
N GLY A 62 3.83 -13.54 4.13
CA GLY A 62 4.63 -13.93 5.29
C GLY A 62 5.02 -12.71 6.13
N HIS A 63 4.51 -12.69 7.36
CA HIS A 63 5.05 -11.96 8.51
C HIS A 63 5.16 -10.42 8.44
N ALA A 64 4.00 -9.73 8.37
CA ALA A 64 3.69 -8.50 9.12
C ALA A 64 2.24 -8.08 8.85
N ALA A 65 1.30 -9.01 9.02
CA ALA A 65 -0.08 -8.65 9.31
C ALA A 65 -0.15 -8.29 10.80
N SER A 66 0.35 -7.11 11.19
CA SER A 66 0.21 -6.58 12.55
C SER A 66 -0.71 -5.36 12.62
N TRP A 67 -1.56 -5.15 11.61
CA TRP A 67 -2.52 -4.04 11.56
C TRP A 67 -3.87 -4.49 11.00
N GLY A 68 -4.40 -5.57 11.59
CA GLY A 68 -5.72 -6.11 11.28
C GLY A 68 -6.42 -6.69 12.50
N SER A 69 -6.09 -6.22 13.70
CA SER A 69 -6.82 -6.54 14.94
C SER A 69 -7.35 -5.25 15.57
N GLU A 70 -8.29 -4.60 14.88
CA GLU A 70 -9.33 -3.82 15.57
C GLU A 70 -10.61 -3.89 14.71
N LEU A 71 -11.16 -5.10 14.67
CA LEU A 71 -12.60 -5.34 14.73
C LEU A 71 -12.83 -6.26 15.93
#